data_AF-A0A2M8CGT5-F1
#
_entry.id   AF-A0A2M8CGT5-F1
#
_cell.length_a   1.000
_cell.length_b   1.000
_cell.length_c   1.000
_cell.angle_alpha   90.00
_cell.angle_beta   90.00
_cell.angle_gamma   90.00
#
_symmetry.space_group_name_H-M   'P 1'
#
loop_
_entity.id
_entity.type
_entity.pdbx_description
1 polymer ?
#
loop_
_entity_poly.entity_id
_entity_poly.type
_entity_poly.pdbx_seq_one_letter_code
_entity_poly.pdbx_strand_id
1 'polypeptide(L)' 'EGIFRTPPWMKVLIRDTNDPLTWLSENQSGGINIIDLANVYSCAFIETQDLGKTYADGSFEVLGRFDNSDVRGCNLLVG' A
#
# COMPACT_ATOMS: atom_id res chain seq x y z
N GLU A 1 6.55 -14.37 5.76
CA GLU A 1 6.58 -13.08 6.47
C GLU A 1 6.03 -12.04 5.51
N GLY A 2 4.91 -11.39 5.83
CA GLY A 2 4.18 -10.47 4.94
C GLY A 2 4.87 -9.12 4.72
N ILE A 3 6.20 -9.10 4.68
CA ILE A 3 7.05 -7.91 4.53
C ILE A 3 7.59 -7.87 3.10
N PHE A 4 7.29 -6.79 2.40
CA PHE A 4 7.62 -6.59 0.99
C PHE A 4 8.56 -5.40 0.81
N ARG A 5 9.30 -5.39 -0.29
CA ARG A 5 10.16 -4.27 -0.71
C ARG A 5 9.84 -3.87 -2.14
N THR A 6 10.01 -2.60 -2.45
CA THR A 6 9.80 -2.08 -3.80
C THR A 6 11.12 -1.91 -4.55
N PRO A 7 11.10 -2.01 -5.89
CA PRO A 7 12.25 -1.56 -6.69
C PRO A 7 12.42 -0.03 -6.61
N PRO A 8 13.58 0.53 -7.01
CA PRO A 8 13.86 1.97 -6.88
C PRO A 8 12.91 2.92 -7.61
N TRP A 9 12.19 2.44 -8.64
CA TRP A 9 11.22 3.22 -9.42
C TRP A 9 9.78 3.15 -8.86
N MET A 10 9.56 2.39 -7.79
CA MET A 10 8.27 2.22 -7.15
C MET A 10 8.35 2.61 -5.67
N LYS A 11 7.35 3.33 -5.17
CA LYS A 11 7.26 3.76 -3.78
C LYS A 11 5.87 3.52 -3.23
N VAL A 12 5.81 2.97 -2.02
CA VAL A 12 4.59 2.88 -1.22
C VAL A 12 4.54 4.05 -0.27
N LEU A 13 3.37 4.71 -0.20
CA LEU A 13 3.06 5.77 0.76
C LEU A 13 1.85 5.34 1.58
N ILE A 14 1.84 5.71 2.85
CA ILE A 14 0.73 5.42 3.76
C ILE A 14 -0.01 6.73 4.02
N ARG A 15 -1.29 6.78 3.64
CA ARG A 15 -2.17 7.94 3.90
C ARG A 15 -3.05 7.71 5.12
N ASP A 16 -3.49 8.80 5.74
CA ASP A 16 -4.54 8.75 6.74
C ASP A 16 -5.83 8.20 6.10
N THR A 17 -6.55 7.36 6.84
CA THR A 17 -7.77 6.70 6.35
C THR A 17 -8.95 7.65 6.20
N ASN A 18 -8.93 8.78 6.91
CA ASN A 18 -9.99 9.78 6.95
C ASN A 18 -9.61 11.07 6.20
N ASP A 19 -8.32 11.27 5.90
CA ASP A 19 -7.82 12.41 5.13
C ASP A 19 -6.82 11.96 4.04
N PRO A 20 -7.23 11.95 2.76
CA PRO A 20 -6.39 11.45 1.67
C PRO A 20 -5.18 12.33 1.35
N LEU A 21 -5.10 13.54 1.90
CA LEU A 21 -3.99 14.47 1.68
C LEU A 21 -2.94 14.42 2.79
N THR A 22 -3.17 13.63 3.84
CA THR A 22 -2.26 13.48 4.96
C THR A 22 -1.47 12.17 4.84
N TRP A 23 -0.13 12.28 4.85
CA TRP A 23 0.77 11.15 4.87
C TRP A 23 1.16 10.80 6.31
N LEU A 24 1.09 9.50 6.63
CA LEU A 24 1.48 8.99 7.94
C LEU A 24 2.98 8.66 7.96
N SER A 25 3.55 8.74 9.16
CA SER A 25 4.94 8.33 9.40
C SER A 25 5.09 6.81 9.42
N GLU A 26 6.33 6.35 9.37
CA GLU A 26 6.67 4.92 9.45
C GLU A 26 6.06 4.26 10.69
N ASN A 27 5.74 2.96 10.59
CA ASN A 27 5.07 2.14 11.60
C ASN A 27 3.62 2.54 11.93
N GLN A 28 3.06 3.57 11.28
CA GLN A 28 1.64 3.89 11.40
C GLN A 28 0.86 3.16 10.30
N SER A 29 -0.31 2.62 10.68
CA SER A 29 -1.21 1.95 9.75
C SER A 29 -2.16 2.95 9.09
N GLY A 30 -2.34 2.81 7.79
CA GLY A 30 -3.25 3.65 7.01
C GLY A 30 -3.50 3.06 5.63
N GLY A 31 -4.10 3.84 4.74
CA GLY A 31 -4.36 3.40 3.37
C GLY A 31 -3.09 3.34 2.54
N ILE A 32 -2.96 2.33 1.68
CA ILE A 32 -1.81 2.19 0.77
C ILE A 32 -2.03 3.01 -0.51
N ASN A 33 -1.06 3.86 -0.82
CA ASN A 33 -0.89 4.49 -2.12
C ASN A 33 0.41 3.98 -2.76
N ILE A 34 0.38 3.78 -4.06
CA ILE A 34 1.52 3.30 -4.85
C ILE A 34 1.87 4.36 -5.88
N ILE A 35 3.15 4.72 -5.93
CA ILE A 35 3.77 5.44 -7.03
C ILE A 35 4.63 4.44 -7.78
N ASP A 36 4.34 4.20 -9.05
CA ASP A 36 5.14 3.33 -9.92
C ASP A 36 5.44 4.02 -11.25
N LEU A 37 6.66 4.52 -11.38
CA LEU A 37 7.10 5.27 -12.55
C LEU A 37 7.37 4.38 -13.77
N ALA A 38 7.39 3.06 -13.61
CA ALA A 38 7.50 2.13 -14.73
C ALA A 38 6.16 1.95 -15.48
N ASN A 39 5.02 2.35 -14.89
CA ASN A 39 3.71 2.34 -15.52
C ASN A 39 3.51 3.49 -16.52
N VAL A 40 4.46 3.66 -17.45
CA VAL A 40 4.55 4.79 -18.41
C VAL A 40 3.31 4.92 -19.31
N TYR A 41 2.69 3.80 -19.68
CA TYR A 41 1.50 3.77 -20.54
C TYR A 41 0.20 3.51 -19.77
N SER A 42 0.24 3.65 -18.44
CA SER A 42 -0.90 3.42 -17.57
C SER A 42 -0.89 4.40 -16.39
N CYS A 43 -1.48 4.00 -15.25
CA CYS A 43 -1.57 4.82 -14.06
C CYS A 43 -0.32 4.65 -13.18
N ALA A 44 0.47 5.71 -13.05
CA ALA A 44 1.64 5.72 -12.16
C ALA A 44 1.28 5.97 -10.69
N PHE A 45 0.06 6.47 -10.39
CA PHE A 45 -0.37 6.84 -9.05
C PHE A 45 -1.66 6.09 -8.71
N ILE A 46 -1.54 5.06 -7.89
CA ILE A 46 -2.65 4.17 -7.56
C ILE A 46 -3.00 4.37 -6.09
N GLU A 47 -4.23 4.76 -5.82
CA GLU A 47 -4.81 4.70 -4.49
C GLU A 47 -5.54 3.37 -4.33
N THR A 48 -5.06 2.54 -3.41
CA THR A 48 -5.66 1.22 -3.16
C THR A 48 -6.71 1.28 -2.06
N GLN A 49 -7.54 0.23 -2.00
CA GLN A 49 -8.43 -0.05 -0.86
C GLN A 49 -7.78 -1.03 0.13
N ASP A 50 -6.45 -1.06 0.18
CA ASP A 50 -5.68 -1.86 1.11
C ASP A 50 -5.16 -0.98 2.26
N LEU A 51 -5.10 -1.58 3.45
CA LEU A 51 -4.44 -1.02 4.63
C LEU A 51 -3.02 -1.57 4.71
N GLY A 52 -2.09 -0.72 5.12
CA GLY A 52 -0.70 -1.10 5.30
C GLY A 52 0.06 -0.15 6.20
N LYS A 53 1.34 -0.47 6.38
CA LYS A 53 2.31 0.39 7.06
C LYS A 53 3.70 0.19 6.43
N THR A 54 4.53 1.22 6.50
CA THR A 54 5.92 1.18 6.04
C THR A 54 6.88 1.12 7.22
N TYR A 55 8.11 0.69 6.98
CA TYR A 55 9.18 0.58 7.97
C TYR A 55 10.41 1.41 7.55
N ALA A 56 11.30 1.64 8.51
CA ALA A 56 12.51 2.46 8.34
C ALA A 56 13.51 1.91 7.31
N ASP A 57 13.49 0.60 7.04
CA ASP A 57 14.34 -0.02 6.01
C ASP A 57 13.73 0.06 4.60
N GLY A 58 12.61 0.77 4.45
CA GLY A 58 11.88 0.92 3.19
C GLY A 58 10.98 -0.26 2.84
N SER A 59 10.86 -1.27 3.72
CA SER A 59 9.88 -2.34 3.52
C SER A 59 8.46 -1.88 3.90
N PHE A 60 7.46 -2.67 3.53
CA PHE A 60 6.07 -2.43 3.91
C PHE A 60 5.32 -3.74 4.16
N GLU A 61 4.22 -3.65 4.88
CA GLU A 61 3.29 -4.74 5.16
C GLU A 61 1.88 -4.38 4.68
N VAL A 62 1.16 -5.36 4.13
CA VAL A 62 -0.27 -5.27 3.83
C VAL A 62 -1.04 -5.91 4.97
N LEU A 63 -1.91 -5.14 5.63
CA LEU A 63 -2.62 -5.52 6.85
C LEU A 63 -4.03 -6.05 6.58
N GLY A 64 -4.60 -5.74 5.41
CA GLY A 64 -5.96 -6.15 5.02
C GLY A 64 -6.66 -5.10 4.14
N ARG A 65 -7.98 -5.23 3.96
CA ARG A 65 -8.83 -4.30 3.20
C ARG A 65 -9.59 -3.34 4.10
N PHE A 66 -9.94 -2.16 3.60
CA PHE A 66 -10.77 -1.18 4.33
C PHE A 66 -12.13 -1.73 4.77
N ASP A 67 -12.76 -2.56 3.95
CA ASP A 67 -14.15 -3.02 4.13
C ASP A 67 -14.25 -4.43 4.75
N ASN A 68 -13.15 -5.01 5.23
CA ASN A 68 -13.10 -6.39 5.75
C ASN A 68 -13.66 -7.46 4.78
N SER A 69 -13.69 -7.20 3.47
CA SER A 69 -14.39 -8.06 2.48
C SER A 69 -13.73 -9.42 2.16
N ASP A 70 -12.63 -9.79 2.81
CA ASP A 70 -11.78 -10.90 2.38
C ASP A 70 -12.05 -12.25 3.07
N VAL A 71 -13.10 -12.94 2.63
CA VAL A 71 -13.12 -14.43 2.72
C VAL A 71 -13.32 -15.11 1.36
N ARG A 72 -13.80 -14.42 0.30
CA ARG A 72 -14.17 -15.07 -0.98
C ARG A 72 -13.82 -14.30 -2.26
N GLY A 73 -12.81 -13.43 -2.25
CA GLY A 73 -12.35 -12.72 -3.45
C GLY A 73 -11.33 -13.51 -4.27
N CYS A 74 -11.43 -13.49 -5.60
CA CYS A 74 -10.44 -14.12 -6.51
C CYS A 74 -9.16 -13.28 -6.73
N ASN A 75 -8.97 -12.17 -6.01
CA ASN A 75 -7.83 -11.26 -6.11
C ASN A 75 -7.06 -11.17 -4.77
N LEU A 76 -6.78 -12.34 -4.19
CA LEU A 76 -6.03 -12.45 -2.93
C LEU A 76 -4.53 -12.51 -3.23
N LEU A 77 -3.76 -11.64 -2.58
CA LEU A 77 -2.31 -11.75 -2.53
C LEU A 77 -1.97 -12.77 -1.43
N VAL A 78 -1.83 -14.04 -1.82
CA VAL A 78 -1.43 -15.12 -0.91
C VAL A 78 0.10 -15.21 -0.93
N GLY A 79 0.73 -14.85 0.18
CA GLY A 79 2.19 -14.89 0.39
C GLY A 79 2.58 -15.81 1.54
#